data_AF-A0A449BS81-F1
#
_entry.id   AF-A0A449BS81-F1
#
_cell.length_a   1.000
_cell.length_b   1.000
_cell.length_c   1.000
_cell.angle_alpha   90.00
_cell.angle_beta   90.00
_cell.angle_gamma   90.00
#
_symmetry.space_group_name_H-M   'P 1'
#
loop_
_entity.id
_entity.type
_entity.pdbx_description
1 polymer ?
#
loop_
_entity_poly.entity_id
_entity_poly.type
_entity_poly.pdbx_seq_one_letter_code
_entity_poly.pdbx_strand_id
1 'polypeptide(L)'
;MIEKSNNIYLSIDPIVERIKKNGEELPLLNSEKKGIDYTQIVVYLVGLSDGLTHLASLAIYYLFKDHYRLTPYQVSLILMYPYLPFILKPIIALITDSISIFGMRRKPYLFLFSLFQSLNFLSLAYVDLSLIQATLVLFFISLCASFCTTVAEALVVESSIGKTYSQGTNKVTEFIASKAVGSLSVAYFSGYFLEKVSREYIFMATSIFPLIISISCLFLKEKEYATRKNIFKQMTELIKFINTPVFIGPFLYIFVYMSGPDYDDAFFFFCTNKLGFRPSFMGTLRLTYGIASLIGIIVYRVFLKNSSLRNTLIFTTLVSFPIYISPIILTEKINKYFGISNELFVLSGGFLIEAITEIQLLPLFILTANICQEGLEASVFATILSVKNLGSLTKKGTSSLLTYLMKIDTYNFDNLSMYILTCGLFLLLSLSLIPLLPSEDQIERLKNKKPQK
;
A
#
# COMPACT_ATOMS: atom_id res chain seq x y z
N MET A 1 43.57 -9.98 -35.77
CA MET A 1 43.70 -8.61 -35.25
C MET A 1 42.30 -7.99 -35.20
N ILE A 2 41.63 -8.12 -34.06
CA ILE A 2 40.44 -7.33 -33.71
C ILE A 2 40.65 -6.96 -32.25
N GLU A 3 40.66 -5.66 -31.98
CA GLU A 3 41.03 -5.03 -30.71
C GLU A 3 40.11 -5.48 -29.55
N LYS A 4 40.72 -5.79 -28.40
CA LYS A 4 40.02 -5.96 -27.13
C LYS A 4 39.58 -4.58 -26.62
N SER A 5 38.29 -4.39 -26.45
CA SER A 5 37.73 -3.22 -25.75
C SER A 5 38.04 -3.31 -24.24
N ASN A 6 38.71 -2.29 -23.69
CA ASN A 6 39.01 -2.13 -22.27
C ASN A 6 37.81 -1.56 -21.50
N ASN A 7 36.70 -2.29 -21.44
CA ASN A 7 35.51 -1.89 -20.69
C ASN A 7 35.37 -2.74 -19.41
N ILE A 8 35.61 -2.15 -18.24
CA ILE A 8 35.62 -2.82 -16.92
C ILE A 8 34.21 -3.29 -16.46
N TYR A 9 33.14 -2.88 -17.17
CA TYR A 9 31.76 -3.25 -16.85
C TYR A 9 31.17 -4.40 -17.70
N LEU A 10 32.00 -5.08 -18.50
CA LEU A 10 31.55 -6.15 -19.41
C LEU A 10 32.30 -7.48 -19.26
N SER A 11 32.98 -7.72 -18.13
CA SER A 11 33.42 -9.08 -17.79
C SER A 11 32.21 -9.91 -17.37
N ILE A 12 31.63 -10.62 -18.34
CA ILE A 12 30.82 -11.81 -18.09
C ILE A 12 31.73 -12.78 -17.34
N ASP A 13 31.58 -12.85 -16.02
CA ASP A 13 32.32 -13.78 -15.16
C ASP A 13 32.04 -15.21 -15.65
N PRO A 14 33.06 -16.02 -15.97
CA PRO A 14 32.85 -17.36 -16.48
C PRO A 14 32.47 -18.28 -15.32
N ILE A 15 31.18 -18.35 -15.02
CA ILE A 15 30.58 -19.41 -14.18
C ILE A 15 31.01 -20.79 -14.66
N VAL A 16 31.35 -20.93 -15.96
CA VAL A 16 31.79 -22.17 -16.60
C VAL A 16 33.21 -22.60 -16.19
N GLU A 17 34.11 -21.69 -15.79
CA GLU A 17 35.49 -22.09 -15.41
C GLU A 17 35.62 -22.52 -13.93
N ARG A 18 34.73 -22.04 -13.03
CA ARG A 18 34.68 -22.53 -11.64
C ARG A 18 34.15 -23.95 -11.53
N ILE A 19 33.29 -24.38 -12.46
CA ILE A 19 32.65 -25.71 -12.45
C ILE A 19 33.64 -26.85 -12.72
N LYS A 20 34.80 -26.59 -13.35
CA LYS A 20 35.80 -27.64 -13.62
C LYS A 20 36.75 -27.94 -12.47
N LYS A 21 36.84 -27.09 -11.44
CA LYS A 21 37.86 -27.23 -10.38
C LYS A 21 37.34 -27.83 -9.08
N ASN A 22 36.05 -27.71 -8.81
CA ASN A 22 35.39 -28.35 -7.68
C ASN A 22 34.36 -29.32 -8.26
N GLY A 23 34.57 -30.63 -8.08
CA GLY A 23 33.61 -31.66 -8.45
C GLY A 23 32.33 -31.60 -7.60
N GLU A 24 31.61 -30.49 -7.67
CA GLU A 24 30.27 -30.35 -7.13
C GLU A 24 29.29 -30.90 -8.17
N GLU A 25 28.74 -32.08 -7.85
CA GLU A 25 27.64 -32.68 -8.60
C GLU A 25 26.49 -31.66 -8.76
N LEU A 26 25.90 -31.62 -9.96
CA LEU A 26 24.78 -30.74 -10.28
C LEU A 26 23.64 -30.92 -9.24
N PRO A 27 23.16 -29.86 -8.58
CA PRO A 27 22.01 -29.95 -7.66
C PRO A 27 20.66 -30.13 -8.37
N LEU A 28 20.65 -30.50 -9.66
CA LEU A 28 19.46 -30.50 -10.50
C LEU A 28 18.76 -31.86 -10.62
N LEU A 29 19.25 -32.91 -9.97
CA LEU A 29 18.68 -34.26 -10.08
C LEU A 29 18.18 -34.90 -8.77
N ASN A 30 18.28 -34.20 -7.64
CA ASN A 30 17.59 -34.59 -6.40
C ASN A 30 16.58 -33.50 -6.01
N SER A 31 15.50 -33.36 -6.80
CA SER A 31 14.28 -32.79 -6.25
C SER A 31 13.64 -33.85 -5.34
N GLU A 32 14.12 -33.92 -4.10
CA GLU A 32 13.29 -34.47 -3.03
C GLU A 32 11.91 -33.80 -3.16
N LYS A 33 10.85 -34.60 -3.19
CA LYS A 33 9.46 -34.11 -3.23
C LYS A 33 9.27 -33.15 -2.05
N LYS A 34 9.47 -31.85 -2.29
CA LYS A 34 9.16 -30.81 -1.31
C LYS A 34 7.66 -30.89 -1.07
N GLY A 35 7.27 -31.41 0.09
CA GLY A 35 5.91 -31.34 0.56
C GLY A 35 5.39 -29.90 0.50
N ILE A 36 4.09 -29.76 0.33
CA ILE A 36 3.43 -28.46 0.27
C ILE A 36 3.76 -27.66 1.54
N ASP A 37 4.40 -26.50 1.39
CA ASP A 37 4.65 -25.58 2.51
C ASP A 37 3.36 -24.83 2.84
N TYR A 38 2.57 -25.40 3.76
CA TYR A 38 1.31 -24.82 4.23
C TYR A 38 1.47 -23.38 4.75
N THR A 39 2.65 -23.03 5.30
CA THR A 39 2.93 -21.66 5.76
C THR A 39 2.89 -20.67 4.60
N GLN A 40 3.48 -21.06 3.48
CA GLN A 40 3.55 -20.24 2.27
C GLN A 40 2.16 -20.06 1.64
N ILE A 41 1.33 -21.11 1.64
CA ILE A 41 -0.07 -21.02 1.22
C ILE A 41 -0.86 -20.04 2.08
N VAL A 42 -0.76 -20.14 3.41
CA VAL A 42 -1.45 -19.23 4.34
C VAL A 42 -1.03 -17.79 4.09
N VAL A 43 0.26 -17.53 3.94
CA VAL A 43 0.81 -16.20 3.62
C VAL A 43 0.21 -15.65 2.32
N TYR A 44 0.15 -16.45 1.26
CA TYR A 44 -0.46 -16.01 0.00
C TYR A 44 -1.95 -15.75 0.13
N LEU A 45 -2.68 -16.58 0.86
CA LEU A 45 -4.10 -16.39 1.11
C LEU A 45 -4.36 -15.12 1.91
N VAL A 46 -3.51 -14.77 2.88
CA VAL A 46 -3.60 -13.49 3.59
C VAL A 46 -3.40 -12.32 2.63
N GLY A 47 -2.37 -12.35 1.79
CA GLY A 47 -2.12 -11.30 0.79
C GLY A 47 -3.29 -11.18 -0.20
N LEU A 48 -3.76 -12.30 -0.74
CA LEU A 48 -4.88 -12.36 -1.67
C LEU A 48 -6.15 -11.80 -1.03
N SER A 49 -6.46 -12.23 0.19
CA SER A 49 -7.64 -11.80 0.95
C SER A 49 -7.60 -10.31 1.25
N ASP A 50 -6.45 -9.76 1.66
CA ASP A 50 -6.26 -8.31 1.82
C ASP A 50 -6.62 -7.55 0.52
N GLY A 51 -6.14 -8.05 -0.62
CA GLY A 51 -6.52 -7.55 -1.94
C GLY A 51 -8.02 -7.67 -2.24
N LEU A 52 -8.61 -8.84 -2.04
CA LEU A 52 -10.01 -9.14 -2.35
C LEU A 52 -11.00 -8.35 -1.48
N THR A 53 -10.63 -7.96 -0.26
CA THR A 53 -11.49 -7.14 0.61
C THR A 53 -11.78 -5.75 0.03
N HIS A 54 -10.99 -5.28 -0.95
CA HIS A 54 -11.29 -4.07 -1.70
C HIS A 54 -12.60 -4.13 -2.51
N LEU A 55 -13.20 -5.31 -2.66
CA LEU A 55 -14.54 -5.49 -3.21
C LEU A 55 -15.57 -4.60 -2.49
N ALA A 56 -15.48 -4.49 -1.16
CA ALA A 56 -16.38 -3.69 -0.34
C ALA A 56 -16.09 -2.17 -0.42
N SER A 57 -14.95 -1.74 -0.98
CA SER A 57 -14.52 -0.35 -0.88
C SER A 57 -15.47 0.64 -1.56
N LEU A 58 -16.13 0.27 -2.68
CA LEU A 58 -17.16 1.15 -3.28
C LEU A 58 -18.45 1.11 -2.46
N ALA A 59 -18.88 -0.08 -2.04
CA ALA A 59 -20.07 -0.25 -1.20
C ALA A 59 -19.99 0.57 0.10
N ILE A 60 -18.82 0.67 0.73
CA ILE A 60 -18.57 1.52 1.92
C ILE A 60 -18.77 3.01 1.58
N TYR A 61 -18.24 3.48 0.45
CA TYR A 61 -18.42 4.88 0.03
C TYR A 61 -19.91 5.20 -0.21
N TYR A 62 -20.62 4.33 -0.93
CA TYR A 62 -22.05 4.49 -1.19
C TYR A 62 -22.92 4.32 0.07
N LEU A 63 -22.51 3.50 1.04
CA LEU A 63 -23.13 3.41 2.36
C LEU A 63 -23.12 4.77 3.08
N PHE A 64 -21.98 5.45 3.11
CA PHE A 64 -21.88 6.77 3.74
C PHE A 64 -22.53 7.88 2.91
N LYS A 65 -22.34 7.87 1.60
CA LYS A 65 -22.87 8.87 0.69
C LYS A 65 -24.39 8.80 0.56
N ASP A 66 -24.97 7.66 0.23
CA ASP A 66 -26.37 7.59 -0.21
C ASP A 66 -27.32 7.20 0.93
N HIS A 67 -26.88 6.31 1.82
CA HIS A 67 -27.72 5.85 2.93
C HIS A 67 -27.64 6.74 4.15
N TYR A 68 -26.42 7.03 4.63
CA TYR A 68 -26.25 8.01 5.71
C TYR A 68 -26.28 9.47 5.23
N ARG A 69 -26.33 9.70 3.92
CA ARG A 69 -26.50 11.03 3.29
C ARG A 69 -25.47 12.06 3.74
N LEU A 70 -24.24 11.59 3.93
CA LEU A 70 -23.15 12.45 4.36
C LEU A 70 -22.68 13.34 3.21
N THR A 71 -22.24 14.53 3.57
CA THR A 71 -21.54 15.45 2.68
C THR A 71 -20.10 14.98 2.42
N PRO A 72 -19.41 15.48 1.37
CA PRO A 72 -18.06 15.04 1.04
C PRO A 72 -17.08 15.20 2.22
N TYR A 73 -17.12 16.32 2.94
CA TYR A 73 -16.22 16.56 4.07
C TYR A 73 -16.47 15.58 5.22
N GLN A 74 -17.74 15.20 5.47
CA GLN A 74 -18.10 14.23 6.50
C GLN A 74 -17.62 12.82 6.13
N VAL A 75 -17.73 12.44 4.86
CA VAL A 75 -17.19 11.17 4.35
C VAL A 75 -15.67 11.12 4.55
N SER A 76 -14.94 12.19 4.17
CA SER A 76 -13.49 12.28 4.39
C SER A 76 -13.13 12.09 5.87
N LEU A 77 -13.87 12.73 6.77
CA LEU A 77 -13.63 12.69 8.21
C LEU A 77 -13.89 11.29 8.79
N ILE A 78 -15.01 10.66 8.43
CA ILE A 78 -15.36 9.32 8.94
C ILE A 78 -14.40 8.26 8.40
N LEU A 79 -13.94 8.40 7.16
CA LEU A 79 -12.97 7.48 6.58
C LEU A 79 -11.55 7.68 7.12
N MET A 80 -11.29 8.64 8.01
CA MET A 80 -10.02 8.71 8.76
C MET A 80 -9.85 7.56 9.75
N TYR A 81 -10.93 7.17 10.45
CA TYR A 81 -10.86 6.18 11.53
C TYR A 81 -10.30 4.81 11.06
N PRO A 82 -10.73 4.27 9.90
CA PRO A 82 -10.12 3.05 9.32
C PRO A 82 -8.61 3.10 9.09
N TYR A 83 -7.98 4.28 8.96
CA TYR A 83 -6.51 4.37 8.77
C TYR A 83 -5.72 4.23 10.08
N LEU A 84 -6.32 4.54 11.23
CA LEU A 84 -5.63 4.53 12.53
C LEU A 84 -4.91 3.20 12.83
N PRO A 85 -5.53 2.01 12.62
CA PRO A 85 -4.86 0.76 12.93
C PRO A 85 -3.62 0.47 12.09
N PHE A 86 -3.52 1.02 10.87
CA PHE A 86 -2.37 0.80 10.00
C PHE A 86 -1.15 1.67 10.38
N ILE A 87 -1.35 2.72 11.19
CA ILE A 87 -0.28 3.52 11.80
C ILE A 87 0.39 2.75 12.95
N LEU A 88 -0.35 1.83 13.57
CA LEU A 88 0.13 1.04 14.70
C LEU A 88 0.86 -0.24 14.28
N LYS A 89 1.17 -0.44 12.98
CA LYS A 89 1.82 -1.68 12.49
C LYS A 89 3.10 -2.05 13.26
N PRO A 90 4.05 -1.13 13.55
CA PRO A 90 5.22 -1.46 14.38
C PRO A 90 4.84 -1.99 15.76
N ILE A 91 3.82 -1.42 16.40
CA ILE A 91 3.35 -1.85 17.73
C ILE A 91 2.69 -3.23 17.62
N ILE A 92 1.85 -3.44 16.60
CA ILE A 92 1.22 -4.72 16.30
C ILE A 92 2.28 -5.80 16.08
N ALA A 93 3.32 -5.52 15.28
CA ALA A 93 4.44 -6.43 15.04
C ALA A 93 5.09 -6.85 16.37
N LEU A 94 5.44 -5.87 17.22
CA LEU A 94 6.04 -6.12 18.54
C LEU A 94 5.13 -6.92 19.48
N ILE A 95 3.83 -6.65 19.47
CA ILE A 95 2.82 -7.40 20.25
C ILE A 95 2.82 -8.87 19.80
N THR A 96 2.71 -9.11 18.50
CA THR A 96 2.66 -10.47 17.93
C THR A 96 3.98 -11.23 18.08
N ASP A 97 5.11 -10.51 18.23
CA ASP A 97 6.44 -11.10 18.45
C ASP A 97 6.68 -11.49 19.90
N SER A 98 6.11 -10.73 20.83
CA SER A 98 6.44 -10.80 22.26
C SER A 98 5.39 -11.53 23.11
N ILE A 99 4.14 -11.62 22.64
CA ILE A 99 3.04 -12.27 23.36
C ILE A 99 2.63 -13.52 22.57
N SER A 100 2.82 -14.69 23.17
CA SER A 100 2.27 -15.94 22.66
C SER A 100 0.86 -16.16 23.20
N ILE A 101 -0.06 -16.62 22.36
CA ILE A 101 -1.42 -17.03 22.77
C ILE A 101 -1.46 -18.56 22.72
N PHE A 102 -1.83 -19.23 23.81
CA PHE A 102 -1.82 -20.71 23.91
C PHE A 102 -0.47 -21.35 23.51
N GLY A 103 0.66 -20.70 23.83
CA GLY A 103 2.01 -21.18 23.49
C GLY A 103 2.41 -21.04 22.02
N MET A 104 1.51 -20.55 21.15
CA MET A 104 1.75 -20.29 19.73
C MET A 104 1.92 -18.78 19.50
N ARG A 105 2.77 -18.40 18.54
CA ARG A 105 3.12 -16.98 18.31
C ARG A 105 2.33 -16.33 17.17
N ARG A 106 2.00 -17.04 16.09
CA ARG A 106 1.39 -16.44 14.88
C ARG A 106 -0.02 -16.96 14.58
N LYS A 107 -0.22 -18.27 14.65
CA LYS A 107 -1.46 -18.96 14.31
C LYS A 107 -2.69 -18.39 15.04
N PRO A 108 -2.67 -18.14 16.36
CA PRO A 108 -3.85 -17.64 17.07
C PRO A 108 -4.25 -16.24 16.62
N TYR A 109 -3.27 -15.36 16.36
CA TYR A 109 -3.53 -14.01 15.87
C TYR A 109 -4.19 -14.06 14.49
N LEU A 110 -3.64 -14.82 13.55
CA LEU A 110 -4.25 -14.95 12.22
C LEU A 110 -5.67 -15.53 12.29
N PHE A 111 -5.87 -16.59 13.07
CA PHE A 111 -7.18 -17.23 13.20
C PHE A 111 -8.23 -16.29 13.79
N LEU A 112 -7.92 -15.67 14.94
CA LEU A 112 -8.87 -14.81 15.66
C LEU A 112 -9.17 -13.55 14.87
N PHE A 113 -8.15 -12.79 14.45
CA PHE A 113 -8.38 -11.51 13.79
C PHE A 113 -9.07 -11.69 12.43
N SER A 114 -8.76 -12.73 11.65
CA SER A 114 -9.47 -12.97 10.40
C SER A 114 -10.93 -13.41 10.60
N LEU A 115 -11.22 -14.21 11.64
CA LEU A 115 -12.59 -14.56 12.01
C LEU A 115 -13.38 -13.32 12.45
N PHE A 116 -12.81 -12.49 13.32
CA PHE A 116 -13.42 -11.23 13.76
C PHE A 116 -13.62 -10.26 12.60
N GLN A 117 -12.69 -10.19 11.64
CA GLN A 117 -12.86 -9.39 10.43
C GLN A 117 -14.06 -9.85 9.61
N SER A 118 -14.22 -11.16 9.41
CA SER A 118 -15.39 -11.74 8.73
C SER A 118 -16.69 -11.38 9.45
N LEU A 119 -16.74 -11.53 10.78
CA LEU A 119 -17.92 -11.19 11.58
C LEU A 119 -18.30 -9.71 11.47
N ASN A 120 -17.32 -8.81 11.43
CA ASN A 120 -17.59 -7.37 11.25
C ASN A 120 -18.13 -7.07 9.84
N PHE A 121 -17.65 -7.73 8.78
CA PHE A 121 -18.26 -7.61 7.45
C PHE A 121 -19.69 -8.16 7.41
N LEU A 122 -19.96 -9.27 8.09
CA LEU A 122 -21.33 -9.79 8.23
C LEU A 122 -22.23 -8.81 9.01
N SER A 123 -21.67 -8.12 10.01
CA SER A 123 -22.41 -7.06 10.72
C SER A 123 -22.80 -5.91 9.78
N LEU A 124 -21.94 -5.50 8.84
CA LEU A 124 -22.30 -4.50 7.82
C LEU A 124 -23.38 -5.01 6.85
N ALA A 125 -23.47 -6.32 6.64
CA ALA A 125 -24.42 -6.93 5.73
C ALA A 125 -25.82 -7.09 6.35
N TYR A 126 -25.90 -7.49 7.62
CA TYR A 126 -27.15 -7.96 8.23
C TYR A 126 -27.70 -7.10 9.37
N VAL A 127 -26.91 -6.18 9.92
CA VAL A 127 -27.33 -5.37 11.06
C VAL A 127 -27.60 -3.94 10.58
N ASP A 128 -28.75 -3.40 10.99
CA ASP A 128 -29.09 -1.99 10.78
C ASP A 128 -28.27 -1.12 11.75
N LEU A 129 -27.06 -0.77 11.34
CA LEU A 129 -26.12 -0.01 12.15
C LEU A 129 -26.42 1.49 12.09
N SER A 130 -26.29 2.18 13.23
CA SER A 130 -26.18 3.64 13.22
C SER A 130 -24.85 4.09 12.61
N LEU A 131 -24.74 5.38 12.25
CA LEU A 131 -23.53 5.93 11.66
C LEU A 131 -22.26 5.66 12.50
N ILE A 132 -22.37 5.85 13.80
CA ILE A 132 -21.26 5.64 14.75
C ILE A 132 -20.90 4.15 14.80
N GLN A 133 -21.91 3.27 14.87
CA GLN A 133 -21.70 1.83 14.89
C GLN A 133 -21.04 1.34 13.59
N ALA A 134 -21.50 1.80 12.42
CA ALA A 134 -20.87 1.44 11.14
C ALA A 134 -19.40 1.91 11.07
N THR A 135 -19.11 3.11 11.58
CA THR A 135 -17.73 3.62 11.66
C THR A 135 -16.86 2.77 12.58
N LEU A 136 -17.38 2.38 13.75
CA LEU A 136 -16.68 1.48 14.68
C LEU A 136 -16.43 0.10 14.06
N VAL A 137 -17.43 -0.46 13.37
CA VAL A 137 -17.28 -1.74 12.66
C VAL A 137 -16.18 -1.66 11.60
N LEU A 138 -16.11 -0.57 10.82
CA LEU A 138 -15.03 -0.35 9.86
C LEU A 138 -13.65 -0.17 10.50
N PHE A 139 -13.59 0.50 11.66
CA PHE A 139 -12.37 0.57 12.45
C PHE A 139 -11.90 -0.83 12.86
N PHE A 140 -12.81 -1.69 13.34
CA PHE A 140 -12.48 -3.06 13.72
C PHE A 140 -12.10 -3.94 12.53
N ILE A 141 -12.74 -3.77 11.36
CA ILE A 141 -12.33 -4.45 10.11
C ILE A 141 -10.88 -4.09 9.79
N SER A 142 -10.54 -2.81 9.85
CA SER A 142 -9.20 -2.30 9.54
C SER A 142 -8.17 -2.72 10.59
N LEU A 143 -8.56 -2.79 11.86
CA LEU A 143 -7.73 -3.31 12.94
C LEU A 143 -7.38 -4.77 12.71
N CYS A 144 -8.38 -5.60 12.40
CA CYS A 144 -8.17 -7.00 12.10
C CYS A 144 -7.29 -7.20 10.87
N ALA A 145 -7.52 -6.44 9.80
CA ALA A 145 -6.69 -6.46 8.59
C ALA A 145 -5.23 -6.08 8.91
N SER A 146 -5.00 -5.07 9.74
CA SER A 146 -3.67 -4.63 10.15
C SER A 146 -2.92 -5.74 10.93
N PHE A 147 -3.60 -6.47 11.82
CA PHE A 147 -3.04 -7.65 12.50
C PHE A 147 -2.70 -8.77 11.50
N CYS A 148 -3.63 -9.16 10.63
CA CYS A 148 -3.41 -10.24 9.68
C CYS A 148 -2.26 -9.95 8.72
N THR A 149 -2.22 -8.75 8.15
CA THR A 149 -1.17 -8.34 7.22
C THR A 149 0.20 -8.26 7.91
N THR A 150 0.28 -7.71 9.11
CA THR A 150 1.54 -7.61 9.86
C THR A 150 2.10 -8.99 10.23
N VAL A 151 1.23 -9.92 10.64
CA VAL A 151 1.64 -11.30 10.95
C VAL A 151 2.10 -12.04 9.68
N ALA A 152 1.40 -11.86 8.55
CA ALA A 152 1.80 -12.45 7.28
C ALA A 152 3.15 -11.88 6.79
N GLU A 153 3.35 -10.56 6.88
CA GLU A 153 4.63 -9.90 6.57
C GLU A 153 5.77 -10.50 7.42
N ALA A 154 5.54 -10.73 8.71
CA ALA A 154 6.54 -11.37 9.58
C ALA A 154 6.83 -12.83 9.17
N LEU A 155 5.80 -13.62 8.83
CA LEU A 155 5.98 -15.00 8.36
C LEU A 155 6.75 -15.07 7.04
N VAL A 156 6.50 -14.14 6.11
CA VAL A 156 7.26 -14.01 4.85
C VAL A 156 8.75 -13.81 5.15
N VAL A 157 9.07 -12.84 6.02
CA VAL A 157 10.45 -12.50 6.38
C VAL A 157 11.12 -13.68 7.06
N GLU A 158 10.48 -14.32 8.03
CA GLU A 158 11.03 -15.47 8.74
C GLU A 158 11.28 -16.66 7.82
N SER A 159 10.37 -16.91 6.88
CA SER A 159 10.51 -17.99 5.91
C SER A 159 11.58 -17.73 4.83
N SER A 160 12.19 -16.54 4.87
CA SER A 160 13.30 -16.08 4.03
C SER A 160 14.66 -16.13 4.76
N ILE A 161 14.68 -16.30 6.08
CA ILE A 161 15.91 -16.41 6.89
C ILE A 161 16.65 -17.71 6.53
N GLY A 162 17.97 -17.62 6.36
CA GLY A 162 18.84 -18.77 6.04
C GLY A 162 18.78 -19.23 4.58
N LYS A 163 18.06 -18.50 3.71
CA LYS A 163 18.03 -18.72 2.26
C LYS A 163 18.93 -17.72 1.54
N THR A 164 19.32 -18.02 0.30
CA THR A 164 20.09 -17.06 -0.52
C THR A 164 19.28 -15.77 -0.70
N TYR A 165 19.97 -14.63 -0.85
CA TYR A 165 19.35 -13.31 -1.01
C TYR A 165 18.26 -13.28 -2.12
N SER A 166 18.48 -13.99 -3.23
CA SER A 166 17.50 -14.17 -4.30
C SER A 166 16.24 -14.93 -3.86
N GLN A 167 16.39 -16.02 -3.09
CA GLN A 167 15.26 -16.82 -2.61
C GLN A 167 14.40 -16.10 -1.57
N GLY A 168 15.00 -15.27 -0.70
CA GLY A 168 14.27 -14.48 0.28
C GLY A 168 13.48 -13.31 -0.36
N THR A 169 14.09 -12.63 -1.32
CA THR A 169 13.44 -11.53 -2.07
C THR A 169 12.24 -12.04 -2.89
N ASN A 170 12.32 -13.26 -3.43
CA ASN A 170 11.22 -13.85 -4.19
C ASN A 170 9.96 -14.01 -3.33
N LYS A 171 10.08 -14.47 -2.07
CA LYS A 171 8.93 -14.68 -1.19
C LYS A 171 8.18 -13.41 -0.83
N VAL A 172 8.90 -12.33 -0.54
CA VAL A 172 8.30 -11.01 -0.30
C VAL A 172 7.59 -10.49 -1.54
N THR A 173 8.22 -10.66 -2.70
CA THR A 173 7.66 -10.24 -3.98
C THR A 173 6.38 -11.03 -4.32
N GLU A 174 6.36 -12.33 -4.05
CA GLU A 174 5.19 -13.18 -4.27
C GLU A 174 4.01 -12.80 -3.35
N PHE A 175 4.26 -12.46 -2.08
CA PHE A 175 3.22 -11.96 -1.17
C PHE A 175 2.59 -10.66 -1.67
N ILE A 176 3.43 -9.70 -2.07
CA ILE A 176 2.97 -8.42 -2.64
C ILE A 176 2.20 -8.65 -3.94
N ALA A 177 2.66 -9.55 -4.80
CA ALA A 177 1.98 -9.92 -6.04
C ALA A 177 0.60 -10.53 -5.77
N SER A 178 0.47 -11.41 -4.77
CA SER A 178 -0.81 -11.99 -4.36
C SER A 178 -1.84 -10.91 -3.99
N LYS A 179 -1.40 -9.91 -3.21
CA LYS A 179 -2.23 -8.75 -2.85
C LYS A 179 -2.68 -7.94 -4.06
N ALA A 180 -1.76 -7.64 -4.98
CA ALA A 180 -2.07 -6.91 -6.20
C ALA A 180 -3.08 -7.67 -7.08
N VAL A 181 -2.89 -8.99 -7.25
CA VAL A 181 -3.82 -9.84 -8.00
C VAL A 181 -5.21 -9.83 -7.38
N GLY A 182 -5.32 -9.96 -6.06
CA GLY A 182 -6.59 -9.90 -5.35
C GLY A 182 -7.31 -8.57 -5.58
N SER A 183 -6.62 -7.45 -5.38
CA SER A 183 -7.18 -6.10 -5.54
C SER A 183 -7.63 -5.82 -6.97
N LEU A 184 -6.80 -6.15 -7.97
CA LEU A 184 -7.14 -5.97 -9.38
C LEU A 184 -8.31 -6.84 -9.82
N SER A 185 -8.38 -8.07 -9.32
CA SER A 185 -9.48 -8.99 -9.65
C SER A 185 -10.83 -8.40 -9.26
N VAL A 186 -10.94 -7.77 -8.09
CA VAL A 186 -12.22 -7.21 -7.59
C VAL A 186 -12.46 -5.76 -7.98
N ALA A 187 -11.46 -5.04 -8.51
CA ALA A 187 -11.58 -3.61 -8.80
C ALA A 187 -12.74 -3.31 -9.75
N TYR A 188 -12.85 -4.02 -10.88
CA TYR A 188 -13.97 -3.87 -11.81
C TYR A 188 -15.28 -4.44 -11.25
N PHE A 189 -15.23 -5.64 -10.66
CA PHE A 189 -16.42 -6.31 -10.14
C PHE A 189 -17.08 -5.52 -9.00
N SER A 190 -16.32 -4.74 -8.22
CA SER A 190 -16.86 -3.91 -7.14
C SER A 190 -17.91 -2.91 -7.64
N GLY A 191 -17.67 -2.25 -8.78
CA GLY A 191 -18.61 -1.30 -9.37
C GLY A 191 -19.77 -2.00 -10.08
N TYR A 192 -19.46 -3.08 -10.81
CA TYR A 192 -20.46 -3.87 -11.52
C TYR A 192 -21.49 -4.52 -10.58
N PHE A 193 -21.04 -5.14 -9.48
CA PHE A 193 -21.94 -5.75 -8.50
C PHE A 193 -22.75 -4.71 -7.75
N LEU A 194 -22.19 -3.53 -7.46
CA LEU A 194 -22.93 -2.47 -6.77
C LEU A 194 -24.10 -1.91 -7.58
N GLU A 195 -24.08 -2.03 -8.91
CA GLU A 195 -25.23 -1.69 -9.76
C GLU A 195 -26.30 -2.77 -9.83
N LYS A 196 -25.91 -4.04 -9.69
CA LYS A 196 -26.80 -5.19 -9.93
C LYS A 196 -27.32 -5.86 -8.67
N VAL A 197 -26.60 -5.68 -7.57
CA VAL A 197 -26.82 -6.36 -6.30
C VAL A 197 -26.78 -5.32 -5.19
N SER A 198 -27.57 -5.54 -4.14
CA SER A 198 -27.50 -4.66 -2.98
C SER A 198 -26.13 -4.76 -2.28
N ARG A 199 -25.75 -3.67 -1.60
CA ARG A 199 -24.48 -3.56 -0.85
C ARG A 199 -24.33 -4.61 0.25
N GLU A 200 -25.42 -5.09 0.82
CA GLU A 200 -25.45 -6.10 1.88
C GLU A 200 -24.86 -7.42 1.38
N TYR A 201 -25.23 -7.85 0.16
CA TYR A 201 -24.63 -9.03 -0.47
C TYR A 201 -23.14 -8.83 -0.80
N ILE A 202 -22.72 -7.61 -1.11
CA ILE A 202 -21.29 -7.31 -1.34
C ILE A 202 -20.50 -7.45 -0.03
N PHE A 203 -21.03 -6.95 1.08
CA PHE A 203 -20.41 -7.12 2.40
C PHE A 203 -20.38 -8.60 2.82
N MET A 204 -21.46 -9.34 2.59
CA MET A 204 -21.53 -10.78 2.83
C MET A 204 -20.52 -11.55 1.95
N ALA A 205 -20.41 -11.23 0.66
CA ALA A 205 -19.42 -11.86 -0.21
C ALA A 205 -18.00 -11.55 0.26
N THR A 206 -17.76 -10.31 0.71
CA THR A 206 -16.45 -9.87 1.20
C THR A 206 -16.04 -10.58 2.50
N SER A 207 -17.00 -10.94 3.37
CA SER A 207 -16.69 -11.65 4.62
C SER A 207 -16.09 -13.04 4.39
N ILE A 208 -16.31 -13.64 3.21
CA ILE A 208 -15.76 -14.95 2.86
C ILE A 208 -14.23 -14.90 2.80
N PHE A 209 -13.62 -13.80 2.35
CA PHE A 209 -12.16 -13.75 2.16
C PHE A 209 -11.37 -13.80 3.47
N PRO A 210 -11.71 -13.05 4.53
CA PRO A 210 -11.07 -13.25 5.84
C PRO A 210 -11.38 -14.63 6.44
N LEU A 211 -12.59 -15.17 6.21
CA LEU A 211 -12.96 -16.49 6.72
C LEU A 211 -12.09 -17.62 6.12
N ILE A 212 -11.70 -17.51 4.84
CA ILE A 212 -10.74 -18.43 4.21
C ILE A 212 -9.40 -18.42 4.95
N ILE A 213 -8.91 -17.25 5.38
CA ILE A 213 -7.68 -17.17 6.20
C ILE A 213 -7.88 -17.97 7.49
N SER A 214 -8.97 -17.73 8.20
CA SER A 214 -9.27 -18.41 9.47
C SER A 214 -9.27 -19.94 9.30
N ILE A 215 -9.94 -20.46 8.28
CA ILE A 215 -9.95 -21.90 7.97
C ILE A 215 -8.54 -22.39 7.62
N SER A 216 -7.81 -21.66 6.77
CA SER A 216 -6.45 -22.05 6.35
C SER A 216 -5.48 -22.13 7.54
N CYS A 217 -5.66 -21.30 8.57
CA CYS A 217 -4.84 -21.29 9.77
C CYS A 217 -4.96 -22.57 10.59
N LEU A 218 -6.07 -23.31 10.49
CA LEU A 218 -6.24 -24.60 11.18
C LEU A 218 -5.17 -25.61 10.75
N PHE A 219 -4.75 -25.56 9.48
CA PHE A 219 -3.73 -26.43 8.89
C PHE A 219 -2.30 -25.96 9.15
N LEU A 220 -2.12 -24.73 9.64
CA LEU A 220 -0.79 -24.22 10.01
C LEU A 220 -0.28 -24.97 11.23
N LYS A 221 0.90 -25.61 11.11
CA LYS A 221 1.59 -26.24 12.23
C LYS A 221 2.63 -25.26 12.76
N GLU A 222 2.44 -24.80 14.00
CA GLU A 222 3.38 -23.91 14.67
C GLU A 222 3.99 -24.64 15.87
N LYS A 223 5.31 -24.51 16.04
CA LYS A 223 6.03 -25.05 17.19
C LYS A 223 5.83 -24.13 18.40
N GLU A 224 5.84 -24.69 19.60
CA GLU A 224 5.76 -23.90 20.82
C GLU A 224 6.92 -22.90 20.90
N TYR A 225 6.59 -21.66 21.25
CA TYR A 225 7.55 -20.56 21.30
C TYR A 225 7.63 -20.01 22.72
N ALA A 226 8.74 -20.27 23.41
CA ALA A 226 8.88 -20.03 24.85
C ALA A 226 9.49 -18.67 25.23
N THR A 227 9.80 -17.78 24.27
CA THR A 227 10.52 -16.53 24.58
C THR A 227 9.62 -15.30 24.60
N ARG A 228 9.44 -14.73 25.79
CA ARG A 228 8.83 -13.41 25.99
C ARG A 228 9.92 -12.33 25.83
N LYS A 229 9.92 -11.61 24.73
CA LYS A 229 10.83 -10.45 24.55
C LYS A 229 10.23 -9.22 25.24
N ASN A 230 11.09 -8.29 25.67
CA ASN A 230 10.63 -7.04 26.27
C ASN A 230 10.26 -6.04 25.17
N ILE A 231 8.96 -5.83 24.99
CA ILE A 231 8.38 -4.92 23.98
C ILE A 231 8.95 -3.51 24.10
N PHE A 232 9.07 -2.98 25.32
CA PHE A 232 9.56 -1.62 25.55
C PHE A 232 11.01 -1.47 25.11
N LYS A 233 11.85 -2.49 25.35
CA LYS A 233 13.25 -2.47 24.92
C LYS A 233 13.35 -2.47 23.39
N GLN A 234 12.62 -3.35 22.72
CA GLN A 234 12.60 -3.43 21.26
C GLN A 234 12.07 -2.14 20.61
N MET A 235 11.01 -1.56 21.17
CA MET A 235 10.47 -0.29 20.72
C MET A 235 11.50 0.84 20.89
N THR A 236 12.21 0.87 22.02
CA THR A 236 13.25 1.87 22.27
C THR A 236 14.42 1.73 21.30
N GLU A 237 14.86 0.51 21.00
CA GLU A 237 15.91 0.23 20.01
C GLU A 237 15.48 0.64 18.60
N LEU A 238 14.24 0.31 18.20
CA LEU A 238 13.67 0.72 16.92
C LEU A 238 13.60 2.26 16.81
N ILE A 239 13.07 2.93 17.84
CA ILE A 239 12.98 4.40 17.87
C ILE A 239 14.36 5.04 17.76
N LYS A 240 15.37 4.52 18.46
CA LYS A 240 16.75 5.01 18.35
C LYS A 240 17.30 4.81 16.94
N PHE A 241 17.03 3.68 16.30
CA PHE A 241 17.50 3.37 14.96
C PHE A 241 16.87 4.27 13.88
N ILE A 242 15.55 4.44 13.91
CA ILE A 242 14.83 5.28 12.94
C ILE A 242 15.09 6.77 13.11
N ASN A 243 15.49 7.21 14.31
CA ASN A 243 15.91 8.58 14.56
C ASN A 243 17.34 8.89 14.11
N THR A 244 18.01 7.97 13.40
CA THR A 244 19.29 8.31 12.77
C THR A 244 19.06 9.25 11.57
N PRO A 245 19.98 10.21 11.32
CA PRO A 245 19.78 11.26 10.30
C PRO A 245 19.43 10.76 8.90
N VAL A 246 19.84 9.52 8.58
CA VAL A 246 19.63 8.90 7.27
C VAL A 246 18.16 8.55 7.00
N PHE A 247 17.39 8.19 8.03
CA PHE A 247 15.98 7.81 7.88
C PHE A 247 15.02 8.99 8.03
N ILE A 248 15.41 10.04 8.77
CA ILE A 248 14.57 11.22 9.01
C ILE A 248 14.13 11.87 7.69
N GLY A 249 15.07 12.10 6.76
CA GLY A 249 14.77 12.70 5.46
C GLY A 249 13.71 11.93 4.66
N PRO A 250 13.92 10.64 4.35
CA PRO A 250 12.93 9.81 3.65
C PRO A 250 11.58 9.72 4.38
N PHE A 251 11.57 9.58 5.70
CA PHE A 251 10.31 9.47 6.45
C PHE A 251 9.53 10.78 6.42
N LEU A 252 10.20 11.91 6.61
CA LEU A 252 9.57 13.23 6.54
C LEU A 252 9.05 13.51 5.12
N TYR A 253 9.82 13.16 4.09
CA TYR A 253 9.37 13.29 2.70
C TYR A 253 8.11 12.46 2.43
N ILE A 254 8.12 11.17 2.79
CA ILE A 254 6.96 10.27 2.62
C ILE A 254 5.75 10.84 3.37
N PHE A 255 5.93 11.27 4.62
CA PHE A 255 4.85 11.84 5.42
C PHE A 255 4.24 13.07 4.74
N VAL A 256 5.05 14.06 4.37
CA VAL A 256 4.55 15.31 3.80
C VAL A 256 3.93 15.11 2.42
N TYR A 257 4.56 14.28 1.59
CA TYR A 257 4.03 13.90 0.28
C TYR A 257 2.67 13.19 0.40
N MET A 258 2.48 12.34 1.43
CA MET A 258 1.22 11.63 1.68
C MET A 258 0.20 12.44 2.49
N SER A 259 0.59 13.54 3.14
CA SER A 259 -0.27 14.35 4.01
C SER A 259 -0.96 15.53 3.34
N GLY A 260 -0.53 15.90 2.13
CA GLY A 260 -1.12 17.02 1.39
C GLY A 260 -2.62 16.78 1.14
N PRO A 261 -3.48 17.81 1.27
CA PRO A 261 -4.91 17.66 1.04
C PRO A 261 -5.19 17.21 -0.40
N ASP A 262 -6.16 16.31 -0.57
CA ASP A 262 -6.66 15.81 -1.84
C ASP A 262 -8.12 16.20 -2.08
N TYR A 263 -8.52 16.26 -3.36
CA TYR A 263 -9.90 16.55 -3.74
C TYR A 263 -10.73 15.29 -4.01
N ASP A 264 -10.20 14.09 -3.76
CA ASP A 264 -10.77 12.81 -4.21
C ASP A 264 -12.23 12.61 -3.77
N ASP A 265 -12.56 12.90 -2.51
CA ASP A 265 -13.92 12.70 -1.98
C ASP A 265 -14.90 13.72 -2.57
N ALA A 266 -14.52 15.00 -2.63
CA ALA A 266 -15.31 16.05 -3.26
C ALA A 266 -15.53 15.78 -4.77
N PHE A 267 -14.48 15.32 -5.45
CA PHE A 267 -14.50 15.00 -6.86
C PHE A 267 -15.30 13.72 -7.14
N PHE A 268 -15.30 12.74 -6.23
CA PHE A 268 -16.19 11.59 -6.29
C PHE A 268 -17.67 12.02 -6.29
N PHE A 269 -18.04 12.95 -5.41
CA PHE A 269 -19.40 13.51 -5.39
C PHE A 269 -19.71 14.31 -6.66
N PHE A 270 -18.75 15.08 -7.16
CA PHE A 270 -18.90 15.77 -8.44
C PHE A 270 -19.15 14.80 -9.60
N CYS A 271 -18.36 13.73 -9.70
CA CYS A 271 -18.50 12.69 -10.71
C CYS A 271 -19.85 11.98 -10.65
N THR A 272 -20.30 11.62 -9.44
CA THR A 272 -21.53 10.84 -9.26
C THR A 272 -22.79 11.70 -9.30
N ASN A 273 -22.81 12.84 -8.61
CA ASN A 273 -24.02 13.66 -8.48
C ASN A 273 -24.16 14.72 -9.59
N LYS A 274 -23.06 15.31 -10.08
CA LYS A 274 -23.11 16.37 -11.10
C LYS A 274 -22.87 15.86 -12.52
N LEU A 275 -21.96 14.89 -12.70
CA LEU A 275 -21.72 14.25 -14.01
C LEU A 275 -22.58 13.00 -14.24
N GLY A 276 -23.17 12.42 -13.19
CA GLY A 276 -24.05 11.26 -13.31
C GLY A 276 -23.33 9.94 -13.58
N PHE A 277 -22.05 9.84 -13.22
CA PHE A 277 -21.28 8.60 -13.43
C PHE A 277 -21.84 7.46 -12.60
N ARG A 278 -22.06 6.32 -13.27
CA ARG A 278 -22.63 5.12 -12.65
C ARG A 278 -21.56 4.39 -11.82
N PRO A 279 -21.94 3.60 -10.80
CA PRO A 279 -20.98 2.86 -9.97
C PRO A 279 -20.05 1.92 -10.76
N SER A 280 -20.50 1.33 -11.87
CA SER A 280 -19.66 0.50 -12.77
C SER A 280 -18.51 1.30 -13.38
N PHE A 281 -18.75 2.54 -13.78
CA PHE A 281 -17.70 3.43 -14.27
C PHE A 281 -16.73 3.79 -13.14
N MET A 282 -17.22 4.07 -11.94
CA MET A 282 -16.36 4.31 -10.78
C MET A 282 -15.50 3.10 -10.42
N GLY A 283 -16.02 1.87 -10.60
CA GLY A 283 -15.23 0.63 -10.48
C GLY A 283 -14.17 0.50 -11.57
N THR A 284 -14.50 0.89 -12.81
CA THR A 284 -13.56 0.90 -13.94
C THR A 284 -12.41 1.89 -13.71
N LEU A 285 -12.68 3.07 -13.13
CA LEU A 285 -11.64 4.01 -12.72
C LEU A 285 -10.65 3.36 -11.74
N ARG A 286 -11.15 2.67 -10.72
CA ARG A 286 -10.29 1.97 -9.74
C ARG A 286 -9.46 0.86 -10.36
N LEU A 287 -10.04 0.06 -11.27
CA LEU A 287 -9.26 -0.94 -12.01
C LEU A 287 -8.14 -0.28 -12.80
N THR A 288 -8.47 0.80 -13.50
CA THR A 288 -7.52 1.56 -14.32
C THR A 288 -6.37 2.11 -13.48
N TYR A 289 -6.66 2.65 -12.30
CA TYR A 289 -5.64 3.14 -11.37
C TYR A 289 -4.77 2.00 -10.82
N GLY A 290 -5.36 0.85 -10.49
CA GLY A 290 -4.61 -0.35 -10.11
C GLY A 290 -3.66 -0.84 -11.22
N ILE A 291 -4.04 -0.73 -12.48
CA ILE A 291 -3.15 -1.03 -13.62
C ILE A 291 -2.05 0.02 -13.73
N ALA A 292 -2.40 1.30 -13.52
CA ALA A 292 -1.47 2.41 -13.55
C ALA A 292 -0.35 2.28 -12.50
N SER A 293 -0.70 1.86 -11.28
CA SER A 293 0.27 1.66 -10.20
C SER A 293 1.30 0.59 -10.56
N LEU A 294 0.88 -0.53 -11.17
CA LEU A 294 1.79 -1.56 -11.69
C LEU A 294 2.69 -1.01 -12.81
N ILE A 295 2.13 -0.23 -13.73
CA ILE A 295 2.90 0.40 -14.80
C ILE A 295 3.94 1.37 -14.22
N GLY A 296 3.58 2.17 -13.20
CA GLY A 296 4.50 3.06 -12.51
C GLY A 296 5.70 2.31 -11.91
N ILE A 297 5.46 1.18 -11.25
CA ILE A 297 6.52 0.30 -10.72
C ILE A 297 7.44 -0.19 -11.84
N ILE A 298 6.88 -0.64 -12.96
CA ILE A 298 7.65 -1.14 -14.12
C ILE A 298 8.49 -0.01 -14.73
N VAL A 299 7.88 1.16 -14.96
CA VAL A 299 8.55 2.33 -15.52
C VAL A 299 9.73 2.74 -14.66
N TYR A 300 9.55 2.80 -13.34
CA TYR A 300 10.65 3.09 -12.43
C TYR A 300 11.78 2.05 -12.55
N ARG A 301 11.45 0.75 -12.49
CA ARG A 301 12.44 -0.34 -12.53
C ARG A 301 13.22 -0.41 -13.83
N VAL A 302 12.60 -0.08 -14.96
CA VAL A 302 13.23 -0.17 -16.29
C VAL A 302 14.00 1.10 -16.62
N PHE A 303 13.39 2.27 -16.41
CA PHE A 303 13.92 3.53 -16.94
C PHE A 303 14.55 4.43 -15.87
N LEU A 304 14.04 4.44 -14.63
CA LEU A 304 14.43 5.43 -13.61
C LEU A 304 15.31 4.87 -12.49
N LYS A 305 15.48 3.54 -12.39
CA LYS A 305 16.26 2.90 -11.31
C LYS A 305 17.73 3.37 -11.19
N ASN A 306 18.31 3.83 -12.30
CA ASN A 306 19.69 4.31 -12.38
C ASN A 306 19.77 5.85 -12.34
N SER A 307 18.62 6.53 -12.28
CA SER A 307 18.56 7.98 -12.15
C SER A 307 18.72 8.39 -10.69
N SER A 308 19.23 9.59 -10.45
CA SER A 308 19.38 10.07 -9.08
C SER A 308 18.02 10.24 -8.40
N LEU A 309 17.93 9.85 -7.14
CA LEU A 309 16.70 9.89 -6.35
C LEU A 309 16.09 11.29 -6.35
N ARG A 310 16.91 12.29 -6.02
CA ARG A 310 16.48 13.68 -5.89
C ARG A 310 15.96 14.23 -7.23
N ASN A 311 16.67 14.00 -8.34
CA ASN A 311 16.24 14.49 -9.65
C ASN A 311 14.97 13.79 -10.12
N THR A 312 14.83 12.49 -9.85
CA THR A 312 13.63 11.74 -10.17
C THR A 312 12.42 12.34 -9.45
N LEU A 313 12.54 12.64 -8.16
CA LEU A 313 11.45 13.26 -7.37
C LEU A 313 11.13 14.68 -7.86
N ILE A 314 12.14 15.51 -8.14
CA ILE A 314 11.92 16.86 -8.69
C ILE A 314 11.15 16.78 -10.01
N PHE A 315 11.66 16.01 -10.97
CA PHE A 315 11.08 15.93 -12.31
C PHE A 315 9.65 15.38 -12.26
N THR A 316 9.43 14.29 -11.54
CA THR A 316 8.11 13.67 -11.45
C THR A 316 7.08 14.54 -10.72
N THR A 317 7.50 15.32 -9.70
CA THR A 317 6.60 16.26 -9.02
C THR A 317 6.25 17.46 -9.92
N LEU A 318 7.20 17.96 -10.71
CA LEU A 318 6.93 19.03 -11.68
C LEU A 318 6.00 18.56 -12.81
N VAL A 319 6.14 17.32 -13.26
CA VAL A 319 5.25 16.71 -14.26
C VAL A 319 3.87 16.38 -13.67
N SER A 320 3.78 15.95 -12.42
CA SER A 320 2.50 15.61 -11.80
C SER A 320 1.64 16.83 -11.53
N PHE A 321 2.22 17.99 -11.21
CA PHE A 321 1.46 19.22 -10.93
C PHE A 321 0.40 19.59 -12.00
N PRO A 322 0.75 19.78 -13.30
CA PRO A 322 -0.24 20.11 -14.33
C PRO A 322 -1.28 19.00 -14.54
N ILE A 323 -0.90 17.74 -14.37
CA ILE A 323 -1.81 16.59 -14.48
C ILE A 323 -2.79 16.59 -13.30
N TYR A 324 -2.31 16.90 -12.10
CA TYR A 324 -3.09 16.90 -10.86
C TYR A 324 -4.14 18.00 -10.85
N ILE A 325 -3.83 19.19 -11.38
CA ILE A 325 -4.81 20.29 -11.50
C ILE A 325 -5.70 20.17 -12.74
N SER A 326 -5.44 19.21 -13.62
CA SER A 326 -6.20 19.02 -14.87
C SER A 326 -7.71 18.86 -14.68
N PRO A 327 -8.25 18.31 -13.57
CA PRO A 327 -9.70 18.26 -13.35
C PRO A 327 -10.39 19.63 -13.33
N ILE A 328 -9.66 20.74 -13.19
CA ILE A 328 -10.20 22.10 -13.39
C ILE A 328 -10.79 22.26 -14.81
N ILE A 329 -10.19 21.61 -15.81
CA ILE A 329 -10.71 21.61 -17.20
C ILE A 329 -12.13 21.01 -17.24
N LEU A 330 -12.42 20.04 -16.37
CA LEU A 330 -13.72 19.39 -16.29
C LEU A 330 -14.73 20.20 -15.48
N THR A 331 -14.31 20.82 -14.37
CA THR A 331 -15.19 21.65 -13.53
C THR A 331 -15.65 22.91 -14.27
N GLU A 332 -14.75 23.52 -15.07
CA GLU A 332 -15.03 24.68 -15.93
C GLU A 332 -15.66 24.30 -17.28
N LYS A 333 -15.90 23.00 -17.54
CA LYS A 333 -16.46 22.46 -18.79
C LYS A 333 -15.63 22.78 -20.05
N ILE A 334 -14.36 23.11 -19.89
CA ILE A 334 -13.43 23.39 -21.00
C ILE A 334 -13.22 22.14 -21.86
N ASN A 335 -13.30 20.94 -21.28
CA ASN A 335 -13.21 19.68 -22.02
C ASN A 335 -14.23 19.56 -23.17
N LYS A 336 -15.42 20.16 -23.02
CA LYS A 336 -16.45 20.18 -24.06
C LYS A 336 -16.07 21.00 -25.27
N TYR A 337 -15.29 22.08 -25.08
CA TYR A 337 -14.76 22.88 -26.19
C TYR A 337 -13.80 22.07 -27.06
N PHE A 338 -13.01 21.20 -26.45
CA PHE A 338 -12.08 20.29 -27.14
C PHE A 338 -12.73 18.99 -27.64
N GLY A 339 -14.04 18.80 -27.44
CA GLY A 339 -14.74 17.57 -27.83
C GLY A 339 -14.35 16.32 -27.04
N ILE A 340 -13.72 16.47 -25.87
CA ILE A 340 -13.27 15.37 -25.02
C ILE A 340 -14.39 14.99 -24.05
N SER A 341 -14.79 13.70 -24.04
CA SER A 341 -15.82 13.23 -23.11
C SER A 341 -15.36 13.31 -21.64
N ASN A 342 -16.32 13.47 -20.73
CA ASN A 342 -16.03 13.56 -19.30
C ASN A 342 -15.34 12.28 -18.80
N GLU A 343 -15.80 11.12 -19.28
CA GLU A 343 -15.32 9.80 -18.91
C GLU A 343 -13.87 9.59 -19.31
N LEU A 344 -13.51 9.90 -20.56
CA LEU A 344 -12.13 9.76 -21.05
C LEU A 344 -11.17 10.68 -20.29
N PHE A 345 -11.61 11.91 -20.00
CA PHE A 345 -10.79 12.87 -19.28
C PHE A 345 -10.48 12.39 -17.86
N VAL A 346 -11.51 12.02 -17.09
CA VAL A 346 -11.35 11.56 -15.69
C VAL A 346 -10.48 10.31 -15.61
N LEU A 347 -10.64 9.39 -16.56
CA LEU A 347 -9.87 8.14 -16.60
C LEU A 347 -8.37 8.41 -16.84
N SER A 348 -8.03 9.34 -17.74
CA SER A 348 -6.64 9.63 -18.11
C SER A 348 -5.85 10.35 -17.01
N GLY A 349 -6.42 11.38 -16.37
CA GLY A 349 -5.70 12.18 -15.38
C GLY A 349 -5.35 11.37 -14.12
N GLY A 350 -6.33 10.66 -13.55
CA GLY A 350 -6.11 9.85 -12.36
C GLY A 350 -5.16 8.67 -12.60
N PHE A 351 -5.21 8.06 -13.79
CA PHE A 351 -4.26 7.02 -14.19
C PHE A 351 -2.81 7.51 -14.11
N LEU A 352 -2.51 8.68 -14.69
CA LEU A 352 -1.15 9.22 -14.70
C LEU A 352 -0.67 9.59 -13.29
N ILE A 353 -1.53 10.18 -12.46
CA ILE A 353 -1.18 10.52 -11.07
C ILE A 353 -0.88 9.27 -10.24
N GLU A 354 -1.67 8.21 -10.39
CA GLU A 354 -1.45 6.96 -9.67
C GLU A 354 -0.10 6.32 -10.06
N ALA A 355 0.22 6.28 -11.36
CA ALA A 355 1.50 5.78 -11.84
C ALA A 355 2.69 6.61 -11.30
N ILE A 356 2.58 7.94 -11.32
CA ILE A 356 3.63 8.84 -10.79
C ILE A 356 3.83 8.63 -9.29
N THR A 357 2.74 8.42 -8.54
CA THR A 357 2.81 8.17 -7.08
C THR A 357 3.69 6.96 -6.76
N GLU A 358 3.54 5.87 -7.50
CA GLU A 358 4.39 4.68 -7.34
C GLU A 358 5.84 4.92 -7.77
N ILE A 359 6.06 5.67 -8.85
CA ILE A 359 7.41 6.08 -9.29
C ILE A 359 8.12 6.88 -8.18
N GLN A 360 7.39 7.68 -7.41
CA GLN A 360 7.95 8.52 -6.34
C GLN A 360 8.18 7.76 -5.03
N LEU A 361 7.28 6.85 -4.64
CA LEU A 361 7.37 6.14 -3.37
C LEU A 361 8.33 4.94 -3.41
N LEU A 362 8.33 4.18 -4.50
CA LEU A 362 9.12 2.96 -4.64
C LEU A 362 10.63 3.16 -4.36
N PRO A 363 11.32 4.16 -4.93
CA PRO A 363 12.73 4.43 -4.61
C PRO A 363 12.98 4.62 -3.12
N LEU A 364 12.09 5.30 -2.40
CA LEU A 364 12.23 5.60 -0.98
C LEU A 364 12.08 4.33 -0.13
N PHE A 365 11.19 3.43 -0.52
CA PHE A 365 11.04 2.11 0.11
C PHE A 365 12.29 1.25 -0.12
N ILE A 366 12.84 1.25 -1.34
CA ILE A 366 14.06 0.50 -1.67
C ILE A 366 15.26 1.06 -0.92
N LEU A 367 15.40 2.39 -0.89
CA LEU A 367 16.49 3.08 -0.21
C LEU A 367 16.56 2.69 1.27
N THR A 368 15.44 2.83 1.96
CA THR A 368 15.35 2.58 3.39
C THR A 368 15.58 1.11 3.71
N ALA A 369 15.00 0.18 2.94
CA ALA A 369 15.25 -1.26 3.09
C ALA A 369 16.73 -1.63 2.90
N ASN A 370 17.44 -0.99 1.96
CA ASN A 370 18.86 -1.27 1.71
C ASN A 370 19.80 -0.79 2.82
N ILE A 371 19.43 0.27 3.53
CA ILE A 371 20.23 0.88 4.60
C ILE A 371 19.99 0.19 5.95
N CYS A 372 18.90 -0.56 6.09
CA CYS A 372 18.60 -1.33 7.29
C CYS A 372 19.75 -2.27 7.69
N GLN A 373 19.95 -2.38 9.01
CA GLN A 373 20.78 -3.40 9.62
C GLN A 373 20.08 -4.76 9.56
N GLU A 374 20.89 -5.81 9.51
CA GLU A 374 20.40 -7.19 9.54
C GLU A 374 19.55 -7.45 10.80
N GLY A 375 18.33 -7.94 10.62
CA GLY A 375 17.41 -8.27 11.70
C GLY A 375 16.42 -7.17 12.09
N LEU A 376 16.51 -5.97 11.50
CA LEU A 376 15.55 -4.87 11.70
C LEU A 376 14.72 -4.53 10.45
N GLU A 377 14.94 -5.21 9.32
CA GLU A 377 14.35 -4.86 8.02
C GLU A 377 12.82 -4.84 8.06
N ALA A 378 12.21 -5.85 8.70
CA ALA A 378 10.76 -5.96 8.82
C ALA A 378 10.16 -4.82 9.66
N SER A 379 10.79 -4.49 10.79
CA SER A 379 10.33 -3.42 11.66
C SER A 379 10.46 -2.05 11.01
N VAL A 380 11.56 -1.79 10.29
CA VAL A 380 11.75 -0.53 9.57
C VAL A 380 10.78 -0.42 8.40
N PHE A 381 10.56 -1.50 7.65
CA PHE A 381 9.54 -1.54 6.59
C PHE A 381 8.13 -1.27 7.14
N ALA A 382 7.77 -1.90 8.26
CA ALA A 382 6.51 -1.61 8.96
C ALA A 382 6.41 -0.14 9.39
N THR A 383 7.51 0.46 9.88
CA THR A 383 7.55 1.90 10.22
C THR A 383 7.30 2.78 9.01
N ILE A 384 7.93 2.49 7.87
CA ILE A 384 7.72 3.25 6.62
C ILE A 384 6.26 3.21 6.19
N LEU A 385 5.65 2.02 6.19
CA LEU A 385 4.24 1.87 5.86
C LEU A 385 3.34 2.62 6.85
N SER A 386 3.67 2.62 8.15
CA SER A 386 2.95 3.40 9.14
C SER A 386 3.10 4.91 8.96
N VAL A 387 4.28 5.40 8.56
CA VAL A 387 4.48 6.81 8.19
C VAL A 387 3.65 7.19 6.97
N LYS A 388 3.60 6.34 5.93
CA LYS A 388 2.71 6.52 4.77
C LYS A 388 1.25 6.63 5.20
N ASN A 389 0.77 5.71 6.03
CA ASN A 389 -0.62 5.69 6.50
C ASN A 389 -0.95 6.86 7.43
N LEU A 390 0.02 7.32 8.24
CA LEU A 390 -0.13 8.53 9.05
C LEU A 390 -0.30 9.75 8.13
N GLY A 391 0.48 9.85 7.06
CA GLY A 391 0.29 10.85 6.00
C GLY A 391 -1.12 10.77 5.41
N SER A 392 -1.58 9.59 4.97
CA SER A 392 -2.93 9.40 4.43
C SER A 392 -4.05 9.80 5.40
N LEU A 393 -3.88 9.54 6.70
CA LEU A 393 -4.81 9.99 7.73
C LEU A 393 -4.84 11.52 7.84
N THR A 394 -3.67 12.15 7.89
CA THR A 394 -3.56 13.63 7.89
C THR A 394 -4.15 14.23 6.62
N LYS A 395 -3.95 13.59 5.46
CA LYS A 395 -4.57 13.96 4.19
C LYS A 395 -6.09 13.96 4.29
N LYS A 396 -6.71 12.87 4.74
CA LYS A 396 -8.18 12.82 4.92
C LYS A 396 -8.70 13.92 5.86
N GLY A 397 -7.99 14.21 6.94
CA GLY A 397 -8.36 15.29 7.87
C GLY A 397 -8.23 16.69 7.27
N THR A 398 -7.11 16.97 6.59
CA THR A 398 -6.88 18.26 5.93
C THR A 398 -7.80 18.45 4.72
N SER A 399 -8.05 17.41 3.92
CA SER A 399 -9.06 17.41 2.84
C SER A 399 -10.46 17.72 3.36
N SER A 400 -10.87 17.07 4.47
CA SER A 400 -12.16 17.34 5.11
C SER A 400 -12.28 18.81 5.53
N LEU A 401 -11.26 19.33 6.20
CA LEU A 401 -11.23 20.72 6.65
C LEU A 401 -11.32 21.70 5.47
N LEU A 402 -10.51 21.52 4.43
CA LEU A 402 -10.53 22.41 3.25
C LEU A 402 -11.86 22.30 2.49
N THR A 403 -12.42 21.08 2.34
CA THR A 403 -13.72 20.87 1.71
C THR A 403 -14.82 21.65 2.45
N TYR A 404 -14.81 21.61 3.78
CA TYR A 404 -15.73 22.38 4.62
C TYR A 404 -15.51 23.91 4.46
N LEU A 405 -14.26 24.38 4.53
CA LEU A 405 -13.93 25.81 4.40
C LEU A 405 -14.31 26.38 3.03
N MET A 406 -14.14 25.58 1.97
CA MET A 406 -14.52 25.94 0.60
C MET A 406 -16.04 25.80 0.34
N LYS A 407 -16.82 25.40 1.36
CA LYS A 407 -18.29 25.24 1.29
C LYS A 407 -18.74 24.28 0.18
N ILE A 408 -17.97 23.23 -0.06
CA ILE A 408 -18.34 22.18 -1.01
C ILE A 408 -19.26 21.19 -0.29
N ASP A 409 -20.43 20.91 -0.86
CA ASP A 409 -21.38 19.94 -0.33
C ASP A 409 -21.76 18.87 -1.37
N THR A 410 -22.85 18.14 -1.12
CA THR A 410 -23.35 17.07 -1.99
C THR A 410 -23.74 17.54 -3.40
N TYR A 411 -24.13 18.81 -3.58
CA TYR A 411 -24.65 19.38 -4.83
C TYR A 411 -24.00 20.74 -5.20
N ASN A 412 -23.38 21.43 -4.27
CA ASN A 412 -22.63 22.66 -4.46
C ASN A 412 -21.14 22.35 -4.69
N PHE A 413 -20.65 22.69 -5.89
CA PHE A 413 -19.27 22.47 -6.32
C PHE A 413 -18.61 23.74 -6.85
N ASP A 414 -19.13 24.93 -6.50
CA ASP A 414 -18.70 26.19 -7.12
C ASP A 414 -17.22 26.49 -6.86
N ASN A 415 -16.73 26.18 -5.66
CA ASN A 415 -15.33 26.38 -5.28
C ASN A 415 -14.43 25.16 -5.58
N LEU A 416 -14.92 24.14 -6.29
CA LEU A 416 -14.16 22.91 -6.53
C LEU A 416 -12.89 23.18 -7.35
N SER A 417 -12.94 24.07 -8.34
CA SER A 417 -11.75 24.46 -9.13
C SER A 417 -10.65 25.06 -8.26
N MET A 418 -11.02 25.99 -7.36
CA MET A 418 -10.07 26.61 -6.42
C MET A 418 -9.56 25.60 -5.39
N TYR A 419 -10.40 24.66 -4.97
CA TYR A 419 -9.99 23.57 -4.09
C TYR A 419 -8.94 22.66 -4.74
N ILE A 420 -9.17 22.23 -6.00
CA ILE A 420 -8.23 21.45 -6.79
C ILE A 420 -6.89 22.17 -6.93
N LEU A 421 -6.90 23.46 -7.27
CA LEU A 421 -5.69 24.27 -7.38
C LEU A 421 -4.93 24.33 -6.05
N THR A 422 -5.64 24.53 -4.95
CA THR A 422 -5.05 24.56 -3.60
C THR A 422 -4.35 23.24 -3.28
N CYS A 423 -5.02 22.09 -3.51
CA CYS A 423 -4.43 20.76 -3.35
C CYS A 423 -3.17 20.59 -4.24
N GLY A 424 -3.23 21.04 -5.49
CA GLY A 424 -2.09 20.98 -6.41
C GLY A 424 -0.90 21.82 -5.93
N LEU A 425 -1.13 22.98 -5.31
CA LEU A 425 -0.05 23.79 -4.74
C LEU A 425 0.60 23.10 -3.53
N PHE A 426 -0.19 22.41 -2.69
CA PHE A 426 0.36 21.61 -1.59
C PHE A 426 1.25 20.46 -2.07
N LEU A 427 0.97 19.87 -3.24
CA LEU A 427 1.83 18.82 -3.83
C LEU A 427 3.28 19.33 -4.04
N LEU A 428 3.44 20.60 -4.43
CA LEU A 428 4.75 21.23 -4.64
C LEU A 428 5.54 21.41 -3.33
N LEU A 429 4.87 21.42 -2.17
CA LEU A 429 5.54 21.50 -0.87
C LEU A 429 6.51 20.33 -0.64
N SER A 430 6.25 19.16 -1.24
CA SER A 430 7.16 18.02 -1.17
C SER A 430 8.57 18.34 -1.73
N LEU A 431 8.68 19.28 -2.67
CA LEU A 431 9.96 19.70 -3.25
C LEU A 431 10.90 20.35 -2.22
N SER A 432 10.36 21.08 -1.23
CA SER A 432 11.19 21.74 -0.21
C SER A 432 11.90 20.75 0.72
N LEU A 433 11.47 19.49 0.74
CA LEU A 433 12.03 18.43 1.56
C LEU A 433 13.07 17.56 0.83
N ILE A 434 13.19 17.70 -0.49
CA ILE A 434 14.18 16.95 -1.29
C ILE A 434 15.63 17.15 -0.79
N PRO A 435 16.06 18.35 -0.34
CA PRO A 435 17.39 18.54 0.21
C PRO A 435 17.70 17.67 1.45
N LEU A 436 16.67 17.26 2.21
CA LEU A 436 16.81 16.41 3.40
C LEU A 436 17.03 14.94 3.07
N LEU A 437 16.75 14.51 1.83
CA LEU A 437 16.99 13.14 1.40
C LEU A 437 18.50 12.87 1.32
N PRO A 438 19.00 11.68 1.69
CA PRO A 438 20.43 11.40 1.64
C PRO A 438 20.98 11.52 0.21
N SER A 439 22.21 12.02 0.08
CA SER A 439 22.94 12.06 -1.19
C SER A 439 23.46 10.67 -1.58
N GLU A 440 23.76 10.45 -2.86
CA GLU A 440 24.30 9.16 -3.35
C GLU A 440 25.58 8.77 -2.62
N ASP A 441 26.50 9.72 -2.40
CA ASP A 441 27.73 9.51 -1.62
C ASP A 441 27.47 9.05 -0.18
N GLN A 442 26.44 9.60 0.47
CA GLN A 442 26.06 9.19 1.83
C GLN A 442 25.52 7.75 1.83
N ILE A 443 24.73 7.39 0.82
CA ILE A 443 24.17 6.05 0.67
C ILE A 443 25.29 5.02 0.44
N GLU A 444 26.26 5.32 -0.43
CA GLU A 444 27.40 4.42 -0.68
C GLU A 444 28.27 4.23 0.56
N ARG A 445 28.58 5.31 1.29
CA ARG A 445 29.34 5.22 2.55
C ARG A 445 28.65 4.35 3.60
N LEU A 446 27.32 4.36 3.65
CA LEU A 446 26.54 3.54 4.58
C LEU A 446 26.48 2.08 4.16
N LYS A 447 26.38 1.80 2.86
CA LYS A 447 26.49 0.44 2.32
C LYS A 447 27.85 -0.17 2.61
N ASN A 448 28.93 0.61 2.43
CA ASN A 448 30.30 0.15 2.65
C ASN A 448 30.68 -0.02 4.13
N LYS A 449 29.91 0.56 5.06
CA LYS A 449 30.04 0.33 6.51
C LYS A 449 29.36 -0.95 6.99
N LYS A 450 28.60 -1.67 6.14
CA LYS A 450 28.11 -3.01 6.50
C LYS A 450 29.34 -3.92 6.63
N PRO A 451 29.54 -4.59 7.78
CA PRO A 451 30.66 -5.52 7.91
C PRO A 451 30.50 -6.59 6.83
N GLN A 452 31.48 -6.68 5.92
CA GLN A 452 31.63 -7.84 5.05
C GLN A 452 31.82 -9.03 5.98
N LYS A 453 30.81 -9.90 6.07
CA LYS A 453 30.92 -11.20 6.70
C LYS A 453 30.93 -12.27 5.64
#